data_AF-A0A1H6S5L9-F1
#
_entry.id   AF-A0A1H6S5L9-F1
#
_cell.length_a   1.000
_cell.length_b   1.000
_cell.length_c   1.000
_cell.angle_alpha   90.00
_cell.angle_beta   90.00
_cell.angle_gamma   90.00
#
_symmetry.space_group_name_H-M   'P 1'
#
loop_
_entity.id
_entity.type
_entity.pdbx_description
1 polymer ?
#
loop_
_entity_poly.entity_id
_entity_poly.type
_entity_poly.pdbx_seq_one_letter_code
_entity_poly.pdbx_strand_id
1 'polypeptide(L)' 'MPVHPICHRIIHATLTNADLARAFADPDALRAHPDIARFLLWIADKPPDFHAPTRRRR' A
#
# COMPACT_ATOMS: atom_id res chain seq x y z
N MET A 1 -10.18 0.94 11.15
CA MET A 1 -8.76 0.95 11.54
C MET A 1 -8.04 2.03 10.73
N PRO A 2 -7.33 2.97 11.36
CA PRO A 2 -6.57 3.97 10.64
C PRO A 2 -5.36 3.32 9.96
N VAL A 3 -5.19 3.55 8.66
CA VAL A 3 -3.99 3.14 7.90
C VAL A 3 -3.01 4.31 7.92
N HIS A 4 -1.72 4.03 8.15
CA HIS A 4 -0.69 5.07 8.12
C HIS A 4 -0.66 5.78 6.75
N PRO A 5 -0.47 7.11 6.68
CA PRO A 5 -0.59 7.85 5.42
C PRO A 5 0.29 7.34 4.28
N ILE A 6 1.51 6.88 4.56
CA ILE A 6 2.41 6.33 3.53
C ILE A 6 1.86 5.02 2.94
N CYS A 7 1.31 4.13 3.78
CA CYS A 7 0.73 2.87 3.35
C CYS A 7 -0.50 3.11 2.47
N HIS A 8 -1.36 4.06 2.88
CA HIS A 8 -2.53 4.45 2.09
C HIS A 8 -2.14 5.03 0.71
N ARG A 9 -1.10 5.88 0.67
CA ARG A 9 -0.60 6.43 -0.61
C ARG A 9 -0.06 5.34 -1.54
N ILE A 10 0.63 4.33 -1.01
CA ILE A 10 1.18 3.24 -1.83
C ILE A 10 0.07 2.38 -2.43
N ILE A 11 -0.97 2.08 -1.64
CA ILE A 11 -2.14 1.35 -2.14
C ILE A 11 -2.74 2.07 -3.35
N HIS A 12 -3.01 3.37 -3.23
CA HIS A 12 -3.58 4.17 -4.34
C HIS A 12 -2.59 4.51 -5.46
N ALA A 13 -1.28 4.41 -5.21
CA ALA A 13 -0.28 4.56 -6.27
C ALA A 13 -0.13 3.26 -7.10
N THR A 14 -0.51 2.13 -6.53
CA THR A 14 -0.37 0.79 -7.14
C THR A 14 -1.67 0.30 -7.77
N LEU A 15 -2.81 0.55 -7.12
CA LEU A 15 -4.11 0.02 -7.48
C LEU A 15 -5.13 1.15 -7.64
N THR A 16 -6.03 1.00 -8.61
CA THR A 16 -7.18 1.90 -8.74
C THR A 16 -8.28 1.51 -7.75
N ASN A 17 -9.23 2.43 -7.51
CA ASN A 17 -10.42 2.11 -6.71
C ASN A 17 -11.25 0.97 -7.31
N ALA A 18 -11.26 0.84 -8.65
CA ALA A 18 -11.96 -0.25 -9.33
C ALA A 18 -11.29 -1.61 -9.06
N ASP A 19 -9.96 -1.65 -9.07
CA ASP A 19 -9.21 -2.88 -8.74
C ASP A 19 -9.44 -3.29 -7.28
N LEU A 20 -9.38 -2.32 -6.37
CA LEU A 20 -9.65 -2.54 -4.95
C LEU A 20 -11.04 -3.13 -4.72
N ALA A 21 -12.07 -2.55 -5.36
CA ALA A 21 -13.45 -3.00 -5.22
C ALA A 21 -13.69 -4.40 -5.81
N ARG A 22 -12.94 -4.79 -6.85
CA ARG A 22 -13.15 -6.06 -7.58
C ARG A 22 -12.35 -7.22 -7.03
N ALA A 23 -11.08 -7.00 -6.69
CA ALA A 23 -10.11 -8.08 -6.46
C ALA A 23 -9.37 -7.99 -5.12
N PHE A 24 -9.45 -6.86 -4.40
CA PHE A 24 -8.69 -6.64 -3.16
C PHE A 24 -9.58 -6.17 -2.01
N ALA A 25 -10.79 -6.73 -1.90
CA ALA A 25 -11.67 -6.52 -0.74
C ALA A 25 -11.12 -7.19 0.54
N ASP A 26 -10.24 -8.18 0.38
CA ASP A 26 -9.53 -8.86 1.45
C ASP A 26 -8.13 -8.24 1.67
N PRO A 27 -7.79 -7.81 2.89
CA PRO A 27 -6.45 -7.36 3.24
C PRO A 27 -5.34 -8.36 2.92
N ASP A 28 -5.58 -9.68 2.98
CA ASP A 28 -4.56 -10.69 2.68
C ASP A 28 -4.25 -10.72 1.17
N ALA A 29 -5.28 -10.60 0.32
CA ALA A 29 -5.11 -10.44 -1.12
C ALA A 29 -4.31 -9.18 -1.47
N LEU A 30 -4.54 -8.08 -0.73
CA LEU A 30 -3.80 -6.83 -0.90
C LEU A 30 -2.32 -6.99 -0.54
N ARG A 31 -2.01 -7.69 0.57
CA ARG A 31 -0.62 -7.98 0.98
C ARG A 31 0.09 -8.92 0.00
N ALA A 32 -0.65 -9.80 -0.67
CA ALA A 32 -0.10 -10.71 -1.67
C ALA A 32 0.27 -10.02 -3.01
N HIS A 33 -0.22 -8.79 -3.25
CA HIS A 33 0.14 -8.06 -4.48
C HIS A 33 1.66 -7.79 -4.52
N PRO A 34 2.39 -8.17 -5.59
CA PRO A 34 3.86 -8.15 -5.60
C PRO A 34 4.49 -6.80 -5.24
N ASP A 35 3.92 -5.70 -5.74
CA ASP A 35 4.44 -4.35 -5.45
C ASP A 35 4.14 -3.91 -4.01
N ILE A 36 3.01 -4.35 -3.45
CA ILE A 36 2.64 -4.06 -2.06
C ILE A 36 3.48 -4.90 -1.12
N ALA A 37 3.66 -6.20 -1.40
CA ALA A 37 4.53 -7.08 -0.64
C ALA A 37 5.97 -6.53 -0.55
N ARG A 38 6.51 -6.05 -1.67
CA ARG A 38 7.84 -5.43 -1.70
C ARG A 38 7.91 -4.17 -0.84
N PHE A 39 6.87 -3.33 -0.89
CA PHE A 39 6.78 -2.16 -0.02
C PHE A 39 6.67 -2.54 1.46
N LEU A 40 5.87 -3.56 1.79
CA LEU A 40 5.69 -4.04 3.16
C LEU A 40 7.00 -4.55 3.75
N LEU A 41 7.82 -5.27 2.97
CA LEU A 41 9.15 -5.70 3.40
C LEU A 41 10.08 -4.51 3.68
N TRP A 42 9.99 -3.45 2.89
CA TRP A 42 10.83 -2.26 3.04
C TRP A 42 10.39 -1.31 4.18
N ILE A 43 9.10 -1.25 4.49
CA ILE A 43 8.56 -0.37 5.53
C ILE A 43 8.59 -1.02 6.92
N ALA A 44 8.70 -2.35 7.01
CA ALA A 44 8.55 -3.11 8.26
C ALA A 44 9.58 -2.75 9.36
N ASP A 45 10.75 -2.25 8.98
CA ASP A 45 11.84 -1.83 9.87
C ASP A 45 11.86 -0.31 10.13
N LYS A 46 10.89 0.44 9.61
CA LYS A 46 10.85 1.91 9.74
C LYS A 46 10.06 2.37 10.98
N PRO A 47 10.40 3.54 11.55
CA PRO A 47 9.63 4.12 12.65
C PRO A 47 8.15 4.34 12.31
N PRO A 48 7.23 4.30 13.30
CA PRO A 48 5.79 4.51 13.08
C PRO A 48 5.43 5.87 12.47
N ASP A 49 6.26 6.89 12.69
CA ASP A 49 6.13 8.26 12.18
C ASP A 49 6.91 8.49 10.87
N PHE A 50 7.46 7.43 10.28
CA PHE A 50 8.31 7.52 9.10
C PHE A 50 7.56 8.08 7.88
N HIS A 51 8.16 9.05 7.23
CA HIS A 51 7.60 9.69 6.04
C HIS A 51 8.57 9.65 4.86
N ALA A 52 8.08 9.21 3.71
CA ALA A 52 8.81 9.24 2.45
C ALA A 52 7.88 9.64 1.28
N PRO A 53 8.43 10.27 0.21
CA PRO A 53 7.66 10.61 -0.97
C PRO A 53 7.21 9.35 -1.70
N THR A 54 5.92 9.26 -2.03
CA THR A 54 5.35 8.20 -2.85
C THR A 54 5.13 8.72 -4.27
N ARG A 55 5.89 8.21 -5.24
CA ARG A 55 5.68 8.56 -6.65
C ARG A 55 4.38 7.91 -7.13
N ARG A 56 3.42 8.72 -7.58
CA ARG A 56 2.23 8.21 -8.25
C ARG A 56 2.58 7.81 -9.68
N ARG A 57 2.10 6.65 -10.15
CA ARG A 57 2.00 6.38 -11.58
C ARG A 57 1.06 7.43 -12.19
N ARG A 58 1.52 8.12 -13.23
CA ARG A 58 0.68 9.02 -14.04
C ARG A 58 -0.13 8.19 -15.03
#